data_AF-A0A9D4PNS3-F1
#
_entry.id   AF-A0A9D4PNS3-F1
#
_cell.length_a   1.000
_cell.length_b   1.000
_cell.length_c   1.000
_cell.angle_alpha   90.00
_cell.angle_beta   90.00
_cell.angle_gamma   90.00
#
_symmetry.space_group_name_H-M   'P 1'
#
loop_
_entity.id
_entity.type
_entity.pdbx_description
1 polymer ?
#
loop_
_entity_poly.entity_id
_entity_poly.type
_entity_poly.pdbx_seq_one_letter_code
_entity_poly.pdbx_strand_id
1 'polypeptide(L)'
;MASGGFTVVDYTVLAALLALSVSIGVWVAWQDRRRQSSRHFLTARGQLGWLPVSLSMMASFFSAVNVLGLPAQVFMQGSLLWMGVFATSAGVLLSAYIFLPVYHGLNITSINEYLEKRYNSTLLRNVASGVFILQTGVLHVGGFGNMIRLAEEGGRIKISNQTQMQRLSSLPSATQARR
;
A
#
# COMPACT_ATOMS: atom_id res chain seq x y z
N MET A 1 19.51 30.04 12.76
CA MET A 1 19.74 28.75 13.45
C MET A 1 18.37 28.12 13.67
N ALA A 2 17.97 27.18 12.81
CA ALA A 2 16.71 26.47 12.97
C ALA A 2 16.85 25.53 14.18
N SER A 3 16.08 25.76 15.24
CA SER A 3 15.97 24.85 16.37
C SER A 3 15.38 23.54 15.86
N GLY A 4 16.22 22.50 15.74
CA GLY A 4 15.89 21.18 15.21
C GLY A 4 15.05 20.33 16.18
N GLY A 5 13.91 20.85 16.62
CA GLY A 5 12.95 20.15 17.46
C GLY A 5 11.53 20.52 17.06
N PHE A 6 10.60 19.58 17.20
CA PHE A 6 9.18 19.82 16.98
C PHE A 6 8.70 20.96 17.87
N THR A 7 8.08 21.97 17.26
CA THR A 7 7.55 23.12 17.97
C THR A 7 6.28 22.70 18.69
N VAL A 8 5.92 23.40 19.77
CA VAL A 8 4.63 23.19 20.47
C VAL A 8 3.45 23.24 19.49
N VAL A 9 3.53 24.09 18.46
CA VAL A 9 2.54 24.20 17.39
C VAL A 9 2.39 22.87 16.62
N ASP A 10 3.49 22.21 16.25
CA ASP A 10 3.45 20.95 15.48
C ASP A 10 2.75 19.85 16.27
N TYR A 11 3.06 19.75 17.57
CA TYR A 11 2.39 18.81 18.46
C TYR A 11 0.91 19.11 18.63
N THR A 12 0.52 20.38 18.74
CA THR A 12 -0.89 20.77 18.86
C THR A 12 -1.67 20.42 17.60
N VAL A 13 -1.11 20.65 16.43
CA VAL A 13 -1.75 20.30 15.14
C VAL A 13 -1.87 18.79 14.99
N LEU A 14 -0.81 18.03 15.34
CA LEU A 14 -0.83 16.57 15.31
C LEU A 14 -1.90 16.00 16.26
N ALA A 15 -1.93 16.49 17.50
CA ALA A 15 -2.90 16.07 18.51
C ALA A 15 -4.33 16.40 18.07
N ALA A 16 -4.56 17.59 17.51
CA ALA A 16 -5.86 18.00 16.99
C ALA A 16 -6.30 17.12 15.80
N LEU A 17 -5.42 16.84 14.85
CA LEU A 17 -5.70 15.96 13.71
C LEU A 17 -6.09 14.55 14.17
N LEU A 18 -5.32 13.97 15.10
CA LEU A 18 -5.60 12.65 15.66
C LEU A 18 -6.90 12.63 16.44
N ALA A 19 -7.14 13.64 17.27
CA ALA A 19 -8.36 13.78 18.04
C ALA A 19 -9.59 13.89 17.13
N LEU A 20 -9.53 14.69 16.06
CA LEU A 20 -10.61 14.81 15.08
C LEU A 20 -10.88 13.48 14.36
N SER A 21 -9.83 12.80 13.89
CA SER A 21 -9.94 11.50 13.21
C SER A 21 -10.60 10.44 14.09
N VAL A 22 -10.13 10.30 15.34
CA VAL A 22 -10.71 9.37 16.31
C VAL A 22 -12.13 9.78 16.67
N SER A 23 -12.41 11.09 16.86
CA SER A 23 -13.74 11.58 17.20
C SER A 23 -14.76 11.25 16.11
N ILE A 24 -14.42 11.43 14.83
CA ILE A 24 -15.30 11.07 13.71
C ILE A 24 -15.52 9.55 13.70
N GLY A 25 -14.46 8.76 13.87
CA GLY A 25 -14.55 7.29 13.93
C GLY A 25 -15.45 6.79 15.07
N VAL A 26 -15.29 7.35 16.27
CA VAL A 26 -16.09 7.01 17.45
C VAL A 26 -17.54 7.48 17.28
N TRP A 27 -17.77 8.67 16.74
CA TRP A 27 -19.11 9.19 16.48
C TRP A 27 -19.88 8.29 15.51
N VAL A 28 -19.25 7.90 14.39
CA VAL A 28 -19.83 6.94 13.43
C VAL A 28 -20.05 5.58 14.08
N ALA A 29 -19.09 5.06 14.85
CA ALA A 29 -19.22 3.76 15.53
C ALA A 29 -20.37 3.74 16.56
N TRP A 30 -20.57 4.83 17.30
CA TRP A 30 -21.68 4.96 18.24
C TRP A 30 -23.03 5.11 17.54
N GLN A 31 -23.09 5.84 16.43
CA GLN A 31 -24.31 5.98 15.64
C GLN A 31 -24.71 4.66 14.96
N ASP A 32 -23.74 3.89 14.48
CA ASP A 32 -23.94 2.62 13.80
C ASP A 32 -24.29 1.48 14.77
N ARG A 33 -23.84 1.55 16.04
CA ARG A 33 -24.22 0.58 17.08
C ARG A 33 -25.74 0.51 17.33
N ARG A 34 -26.49 1.56 16.97
CA ARG A 34 -27.96 1.59 17.02
C ARG A 34 -28.64 0.94 15.80
N ARG A 35 -27.91 0.62 14.73
CA ARG A 35 -28.42 0.03 13.48
C ARG A 35 -27.75 -1.32 13.23
N GLN A 36 -28.07 -2.30 14.08
CA GLN A 36 -27.56 -3.68 14.04
C GLN A 36 -27.96 -4.41 12.75
N SER A 37 -27.18 -4.27 11.67
CA SER A 37 -27.18 -5.24 10.56
C SER A 37 -25.88 -5.10 9.78
N SER A 38 -25.01 -6.11 9.85
CA SER A 38 -23.68 -6.12 9.23
C SER A 38 -23.72 -5.95 7.70
N ARG A 39 -24.85 -6.27 7.05
CA ARG A 39 -25.09 -5.99 5.62
C ARG A 39 -25.40 -4.52 5.32
N HIS A 40 -25.97 -3.79 6.28
CA HIS A 40 -26.28 -2.37 6.11
C HIS A 40 -25.04 -1.47 6.18
N PHE A 41 -24.01 -1.86 6.92
CA PHE A 41 -22.74 -1.14 6.98
C PHE A 41 -21.95 -1.23 5.66
N LEU A 42 -21.87 -2.43 5.07
CA LEU A 42 -21.05 -2.65 3.87
C LEU A 42 -21.70 -2.17 2.57
N THR A 43 -23.02 -2.16 2.48
CA THR A 43 -23.73 -1.85 1.22
C THR A 43 -24.44 -0.50 1.25
N ALA A 44 -24.57 0.15 2.42
CA ALA A 44 -25.33 1.39 2.67
C ALA A 44 -26.50 1.59 1.68
N ARG A 45 -27.37 0.56 1.63
CA ARG A 45 -28.59 0.47 0.81
C ARG A 45 -28.43 0.60 -0.72
N GLY A 46 -27.24 0.51 -1.31
CA GLY A 46 -27.08 0.73 -2.75
C GLY A 46 -27.58 2.11 -3.22
N GLN A 47 -27.75 3.03 -2.27
CA GLN A 47 -28.27 4.40 -2.44
C GLN A 47 -27.22 5.44 -2.05
N LEU A 48 -25.96 5.06 -1.87
CA LEU A 48 -24.90 6.05 -1.79
C LEU A 48 -24.83 6.77 -3.13
N GLY A 49 -24.96 8.09 -3.09
CA GLY A 49 -24.69 8.93 -4.26
C GLY A 49 -23.26 8.68 -4.77
N TRP A 50 -23.02 8.99 -6.05
CA TRP A 50 -21.70 8.86 -6.67
C TRP A 50 -20.60 9.62 -5.91
N LEU A 51 -20.94 10.77 -5.29
CA LEU A 51 -20.00 11.60 -4.53
C LEU A 51 -19.31 10.89 -3.35
N PRO A 52 -20.04 10.37 -2.33
CA PRO A 52 -19.41 9.66 -1.21
C PRO A 52 -18.66 8.39 -1.64
N VAL A 53 -19.12 7.70 -2.70
CA VAL A 53 -18.43 6.52 -3.24
C VAL A 53 -17.09 6.93 -3.85
N SER A 54 -17.08 7.92 -4.74
CA SER A 54 -15.85 8.42 -5.35
C SER A 54 -14.87 8.97 -4.31
N LEU A 55 -15.35 9.70 -3.30
CA LEU A 55 -14.50 10.22 -2.22
C LEU A 55 -13.84 9.09 -1.42
N SER A 56 -14.57 8.03 -1.11
CA SER A 56 -14.00 6.85 -0.44
C SER A 56 -12.98 6.12 -1.32
N MET A 57 -13.20 6.02 -2.63
CA MET A 57 -12.23 5.42 -3.55
C MET A 57 -10.96 6.25 -3.63
N MET A 58 -11.08 7.58 -3.68
CA MET A 58 -9.94 8.50 -3.65
C MET A 58 -9.16 8.36 -2.35
N ALA A 59 -9.84 8.32 -1.20
CA ALA A 59 -9.21 8.15 0.10
C ALA A 59 -8.37 6.86 0.18
N SER A 60 -8.88 5.75 -0.36
CA SER A 60 -8.14 4.47 -0.42
C SER A 60 -6.94 4.50 -1.38
N PHE A 61 -6.98 5.34 -2.41
CA PHE A 61 -5.88 5.49 -3.37
C PHE A 61 -4.70 6.29 -2.81
N PHE A 62 -4.97 7.26 -1.92
CA PHE A 62 -3.95 8.09 -1.30
C PHE A 62 -3.29 7.38 -0.11
N SER A 63 -2.24 6.61 -0.40
CA SER A 63 -1.35 6.06 0.63
C SER A 63 -0.21 7.03 0.95
N ALA A 64 0.28 7.02 2.20
CA ALA A 64 1.46 7.78 2.63
C ALA A 64 2.70 7.45 1.78
N VAL A 65 2.80 6.20 1.31
CA VAL A 65 3.87 5.75 0.41
C VAL A 65 3.84 6.51 -0.91
N ASN A 66 2.67 6.78 -1.48
CA ASN A 66 2.55 7.52 -2.74
C ASN A 66 2.84 9.01 -2.54
N VAL A 67 2.38 9.59 -1.42
CA VAL A 67 2.56 11.01 -1.12
C VAL A 67 4.04 11.38 -0.97
N LEU A 68 4.84 10.53 -0.32
CA LEU A 68 6.27 10.75 -0.13
C LEU A 68 7.13 10.11 -1.23
N GLY A 69 6.69 8.97 -1.77
CA GLY A 69 7.44 8.18 -2.74
C GLY A 69 7.44 8.75 -4.15
N LEU A 70 6.31 9.25 -4.64
CA LEU A 70 6.23 9.86 -5.97
C LEU A 70 7.14 11.09 -6.14
N PRO A 71 7.16 12.09 -5.23
CA PRO A 71 8.10 13.20 -5.37
C PRO A 71 9.55 12.73 -5.29
N ALA A 72 9.88 11.79 -4.40
CA ALA A 72 11.22 11.21 -4.33
C ALA A 72 11.65 10.56 -5.66
N GLN A 73 10.74 9.85 -6.33
CA GLN A 73 11.00 9.29 -7.65
C GLN A 73 11.13 10.39 -8.73
N VAL A 74 10.31 11.45 -8.68
CA VAL A 74 10.40 12.59 -9.62
C VAL A 74 11.73 13.30 -9.50
N PHE A 75 12.28 13.45 -8.30
CA PHE A 75 13.63 14.00 -8.11
C PHE A 75 14.72 13.15 -8.76
N MET A 76 14.56 11.82 -8.85
CA MET A 76 15.56 10.93 -9.43
C MET A 76 15.40 10.68 -10.93
N GLN A 77 14.16 10.51 -11.41
CA GLN A 77 13.84 10.07 -12.77
C GLN A 77 13.31 11.21 -13.67
N GLY A 78 13.07 12.40 -13.11
CA GLY A 78 12.67 13.58 -13.86
C GLY A 78 11.34 13.41 -14.59
N SER A 79 11.27 13.89 -15.83
CA SER A 79 10.03 13.94 -16.62
C SER A 79 9.51 12.58 -17.10
N LEU A 80 10.32 11.50 -17.01
CA LEU A 80 9.94 10.18 -17.50
C LEU A 80 8.74 9.58 -16.74
N LEU A 81 8.59 9.95 -15.47
CA LEU A 81 7.47 9.48 -14.63
C LEU A 81 6.12 10.00 -15.11
N TRP A 82 6.06 11.17 -15.76
CA TRP A 82 4.80 11.69 -16.28
C TRP A 82 4.19 10.75 -17.31
N MET A 83 5.00 10.13 -18.18
CA MET A 83 4.51 9.12 -19.13
C MET A 83 3.92 7.91 -18.41
N GLY A 84 4.53 7.47 -17.31
CA GLY A 84 3.98 6.39 -16.47
C GLY A 84 2.64 6.76 -15.85
N VAL A 85 2.52 7.97 -15.30
CA VAL A 85 1.26 8.48 -14.72
C VAL A 85 0.15 8.56 -15.77
N PHE A 86 0.45 9.05 -16.98
CA PHE A 86 -0.52 9.09 -18.07
C PHE A 86 -0.93 7.68 -18.53
N ALA A 87 0.02 6.75 -18.67
CA ALA A 87 -0.27 5.37 -19.05
C ALA A 87 -1.13 4.65 -18.01
N THR A 88 -0.82 4.79 -16.72
CA THR A 88 -1.61 4.19 -15.64
C THR A 88 -3.01 4.81 -15.57
N SER A 89 -3.12 6.13 -15.73
CA SER A 89 -4.43 6.82 -15.73
C SER A 89 -5.31 6.34 -16.89
N ALA A 90 -4.76 6.25 -18.09
CA ALA A 90 -5.47 5.72 -19.26
C ALA A 90 -5.87 4.25 -19.08
N GLY A 91 -4.99 3.43 -18.50
CA GLY A 91 -5.25 2.02 -18.20
C GLY A 91 -6.39 1.83 -17.20
N VAL A 92 -6.46 2.65 -16.16
CA VAL A 92 -7.55 2.61 -15.17
C VAL A 92 -8.88 3.03 -15.81
N LEU A 93 -8.90 4.08 -16.64
CA LEU A 93 -10.11 4.51 -17.35
C LEU A 93 -10.63 3.43 -18.32
N LEU A 94 -9.73 2.81 -19.09
CA LEU A 94 -10.08 1.73 -20.01
C LEU A 94 -10.60 0.51 -19.27
N SER A 95 -9.93 0.12 -18.18
CA SER A 95 -10.35 -0.98 -17.31
C SER A 95 -11.74 -0.70 -16.72
N ALA A 96 -11.96 0.51 -16.19
CA ALA A 96 -13.27 0.90 -15.67
C ALA A 96 -14.36 0.77 -16.74
N TYR A 97 -14.12 1.24 -17.97
CA TYR A 97 -15.14 1.15 -19.03
C TYR A 97 -15.50 -0.29 -19.42
N ILE A 98 -14.53 -1.21 -19.45
CA ILE A 98 -14.75 -2.62 -19.83
C ILE A 98 -15.34 -3.43 -18.67
N PHE A 99 -14.80 -3.27 -17.47
CA PHE A 99 -15.15 -4.12 -16.33
C PHE A 99 -16.40 -3.63 -15.58
N LEU A 100 -16.68 -2.32 -15.55
CA LEU A 100 -17.85 -1.77 -14.87
C LEU A 100 -19.19 -2.34 -15.38
N PRO A 101 -19.48 -2.45 -16.69
CA PRO A 101 -20.73 -3.04 -17.15
C PRO A 101 -20.84 -4.53 -16.81
N VAL A 102 -19.71 -5.25 -16.79
CA VAL A 102 -19.68 -6.67 -16.41
C VAL A 102 -20.03 -6.84 -14.93
N TYR A 103 -19.49 -6.01 -14.03
CA TYR A 103 -19.76 -6.14 -12.60
C TYR A 103 -21.15 -5.65 -12.19
N HIS A 104 -21.67 -4.59 -12.84
CA HIS A 104 -22.99 -4.04 -12.51
C HIS A 104 -24.12 -5.05 -12.81
N GLY A 105 -23.95 -5.94 -13.79
CA GLY A 105 -24.94 -6.96 -14.15
C GLY A 105 -25.08 -8.12 -13.14
N LEU A 106 -24.08 -8.36 -12.27
CA LEU A 106 -24.08 -9.51 -11.37
C LEU A 106 -24.42 -9.20 -9.90
N ASN A 107 -24.63 -7.92 -9.54
CA ASN A 107 -24.99 -7.46 -8.18
C ASN A 107 -24.06 -8.01 -7.07
N ILE A 108 -22.75 -8.00 -7.34
CA ILE A 108 -21.73 -8.61 -6.47
C ILE A 108 -21.10 -7.53 -5.59
N THR A 109 -20.87 -7.84 -4.31
CA THR A 109 -20.35 -6.88 -3.33
C THR A 109 -18.83 -6.91 -3.17
N SER A 110 -18.18 -7.98 -3.63
CA SER A 110 -16.72 -8.15 -3.60
C SER A 110 -16.20 -8.84 -4.87
N ILE A 111 -15.04 -8.43 -5.37
CA ILE A 111 -14.38 -9.05 -6.53
C ILE A 111 -14.14 -10.55 -6.29
N ASN A 112 -13.88 -10.96 -5.05
CA ASN A 112 -13.68 -12.38 -4.70
C ASN A 112 -14.97 -13.21 -4.80
N GLU A 113 -16.13 -12.59 -4.60
CA GLU A 113 -17.44 -13.23 -4.76
C GLU A 113 -17.77 -13.47 -6.25
N TYR A 114 -17.23 -12.65 -7.17
CA TYR A 114 -17.28 -12.91 -8.61
C TYR A 114 -16.52 -14.20 -8.98
N LEU A 115 -15.33 -14.41 -8.41
CA LEU A 115 -14.55 -15.63 -8.64
C LEU A 115 -15.28 -16.87 -8.11
N GLU A 116 -15.95 -16.77 -6.95
CA GLU A 116 -16.76 -17.86 -6.40
C GLU A 116 -17.95 -18.21 -7.31
N LYS A 117 -18.68 -17.21 -7.82
CA LYS A 117 -19.84 -17.43 -8.69
C LYS A 117 -19.47 -17.98 -10.08
N ARG A 118 -18.27 -17.66 -10.57
CA ARG A 118 -17.78 -18.16 -11.87
C ARG A 118 -17.21 -19.58 -11.80
N TYR A 119 -16.55 -19.94 -10.69
CA TYR A 119 -15.87 -21.24 -10.55
C TYR A 119 -16.54 -22.20 -9.56
N ASN A 120 -17.63 -21.78 -8.91
CA ASN A 120 -18.44 -22.55 -7.95
C ASN A 120 -17.61 -23.20 -6.82
N SER A 121 -16.50 -22.57 -6.42
CA SER A 121 -15.53 -23.14 -5.50
C SER A 121 -15.12 -22.14 -4.42
N THR A 122 -15.51 -22.45 -3.18
CA THR A 122 -15.18 -21.67 -1.98
C THR A 122 -13.68 -21.70 -1.66
N LEU A 123 -12.95 -22.72 -2.12
CA LEU A 123 -11.49 -22.82 -1.98
C LEU A 123 -10.78 -21.68 -2.73
N LEU A 124 -11.28 -21.31 -3.91
CA LEU A 124 -10.67 -20.26 -4.73
C LEU A 124 -10.78 -18.89 -4.06
N ARG A 125 -11.90 -18.63 -3.35
CA ARG A 125 -12.08 -17.41 -2.55
C ARG A 125 -11.07 -17.32 -1.41
N ASN A 126 -10.85 -18.43 -0.70
CA ASN A 126 -9.93 -18.48 0.43
C ASN A 126 -8.48 -18.35 -0.02
N VAL A 127 -8.11 -19.01 -1.14
CA VAL A 127 -6.77 -18.88 -1.73
C VAL A 127 -6.55 -17.47 -2.26
N ALA A 128 -7.49 -16.88 -3.00
CA ALA A 128 -7.36 -15.52 -3.51
C ALA A 128 -7.21 -14.50 -2.38
N SER A 129 -8.00 -14.63 -1.31
CA SER A 129 -7.89 -13.76 -0.13
C SER A 129 -6.55 -13.97 0.60
N GLY A 130 -6.09 -15.21 0.73
CA GLY A 130 -4.80 -15.54 1.34
C GLY A 130 -3.63 -14.99 0.54
N VAL A 131 -3.65 -15.14 -0.78
CA VAL A 131 -2.64 -14.58 -1.69
C VAL A 131 -2.65 -13.07 -1.63
N PHE A 132 -3.83 -12.42 -1.60
CA PHE A 132 -3.92 -10.97 -1.46
C PHE A 132 -3.28 -10.48 -0.15
N ILE A 133 -3.60 -11.11 0.98
CA ILE A 133 -3.01 -10.77 2.28
C ILE A 133 -1.49 -10.97 2.27
N LEU A 134 -1.02 -12.09 1.73
CA LEU A 134 0.41 -12.37 1.61
C LEU A 134 1.11 -11.36 0.69
N GLN A 135 0.51 -11.03 -0.45
CA GLN A 135 1.04 -10.07 -1.41
C GLN A 135 1.12 -8.66 -0.80
N THR A 136 0.04 -8.19 -0.17
CA THR A 136 0.01 -6.88 0.48
C THR A 136 0.98 -6.82 1.65
N GLY A 137 0.99 -7.83 2.51
CA GLY A 137 1.86 -7.88 3.69
C GLY A 137 3.34 -8.02 3.35
N VAL A 138 3.70 -8.84 2.35
CA VAL A 138 5.10 -9.16 2.03
C VAL A 138 5.70 -8.20 1.00
N LEU A 139 4.96 -7.79 -0.03
CA LEU A 139 5.55 -6.96 -1.09
C LEU A 139 5.33 -5.47 -0.86
N HIS A 140 4.17 -5.09 -0.34
CA HIS A 140 3.77 -3.68 -0.29
C HIS A 140 4.15 -2.99 1.02
N VAL A 141 4.03 -3.68 2.16
CA VAL A 141 4.42 -3.15 3.48
C VAL A 141 5.94 -3.31 3.75
N GLY A 142 6.70 -3.76 2.75
CA GLY A 142 8.15 -3.93 2.85
C GLY A 142 8.52 -5.19 3.60
N GLY A 143 7.93 -6.32 3.18
CA GLY A 143 8.04 -7.61 3.84
C GLY A 143 9.47 -8.01 4.16
N PHE A 144 9.55 -9.01 5.03
CA PHE A 144 10.72 -9.47 5.78
C PHE A 144 12.10 -9.23 5.13
N GLY A 145 12.25 -9.43 3.81
CA GLY A 145 13.47 -9.12 3.06
C GLY A 145 13.93 -7.65 3.09
N ASN A 146 13.04 -6.66 2.92
CA ASN A 146 13.41 -5.25 3.02
C ASN A 146 13.73 -4.84 4.46
N MET A 147 13.08 -5.45 5.46
CA MET A 147 13.42 -5.23 6.87
C MET A 147 14.79 -5.82 7.25
N ILE A 148 15.14 -7.01 6.75
CA ILE A 148 16.48 -7.58 6.95
C ILE A 148 17.55 -6.70 6.29
N ARG A 149 17.28 -6.20 5.08
CA ARG A 149 18.21 -5.32 4.36
C ARG A 149 18.39 -3.97 5.05
N LEU A 150 17.32 -3.37 5.57
CA LEU A 150 17.38 -2.13 6.36
C LEU A 150 17.99 -2.35 7.76
N ALA A 151 17.84 -3.54 8.36
CA ALA A 151 18.53 -3.91 9.60
C ALA A 151 20.04 -4.14 9.40
N GLU A 152 20.43 -4.58 8.20
CA GLU A 152 21.82 -4.74 7.76
C GLU A 152 22.45 -3.37 7.44
N GLU A 153 21.75 -2.49 6.72
CA GLU A 153 22.19 -1.11 6.46
C GLU A 153 22.20 -0.25 7.74
N GLY A 154 21.28 -0.49 8.68
CA GLY A 154 21.21 0.17 9.99
C GLY A 154 22.21 -0.34 11.03
N GLY A 155 23.13 -1.23 10.64
CA GLY A 155 24.24 -1.69 11.49
C GLY A 155 23.84 -2.59 12.67
N ARG A 156 22.60 -3.09 12.73
CA ARG A 156 22.10 -3.91 13.86
C ARG A 156 22.34 -5.40 13.66
N ILE A 157 22.52 -5.87 12.43
CA ILE A 157 22.87 -7.27 12.11
C ILE A 157 23.92 -7.28 11.02
N LYS A 158 25.10 -7.85 11.30
CA LYS A 158 26.24 -7.88 10.38
C LYS A 158 26.31 -9.27 9.73
N ILE A 159 25.61 -9.49 8.62
CA ILE A 159 25.81 -10.70 7.79
C ILE A 159 27.01 -10.44 6.86
N SER A 160 28.17 -10.33 7.50
CA SER A 160 29.47 -10.08 6.91
C SER A 160 29.90 -11.24 5.99
N ASN A 161 29.53 -11.20 4.70
CA ASN A 161 30.16 -12.05 3.67
C ASN A 161 30.48 -11.32 2.35
N GLN A 162 29.91 -10.14 2.09
CA GLN A 162 30.23 -9.36 0.89
C GLN A 162 31.58 -8.62 1.00
N THR A 163 31.95 -8.16 2.19
CA THR A 163 33.20 -7.39 2.40
C THR A 163 34.46 -8.27 2.41
N GLN A 164 34.32 -9.59 2.63
CA GLN A 164 35.45 -10.53 2.58
C GLN A 164 35.77 -11.01 1.16
N MET A 165 34.78 -11.16 0.27
CA MET A 165 35.05 -11.54 -1.12
C MET A 165 35.84 -10.48 -1.89
N GLN A 166 35.60 -9.18 -1.61
CA GLN A 166 36.42 -8.11 -2.21
C GLN A 166 37.87 -8.15 -1.72
N ARG A 167 38.12 -8.44 -0.44
CA ARG A 167 39.50 -8.58 0.08
C ARG A 167 40.23 -9.82 -0.45
N LEU A 168 39.51 -10.92 -0.70
CA LEU A 168 40.09 -12.13 -1.29
C LEU A 168 40.38 -11.98 -2.80
N SER A 169 39.61 -11.16 -3.53
CA SER A 169 39.91 -10.81 -4.93
C SER A 169 41.05 -9.78 -5.10
N SER A 170 41.34 -8.99 -4.05
CA SER A 170 42.44 -8.02 -4.03
C SER A 170 43.74 -8.58 -3.45
N LEU A 171 43.72 -9.80 -2.91
CA LEU A 171 44.96 -10.48 -2.54
C LEU A 171 45.64 -10.92 -3.83
N PRO A 172 46.88 -10.50 -4.09
CA PRO A 172 47.62 -11.00 -5.24
C PRO A 172 47.70 -12.51 -5.08
N SER A 173 47.24 -13.22 -6.11
CA SER A 173 47.35 -14.66 -6.24
C SER A 173 48.74 -15.09 -5.79
N ALA A 174 48.82 -15.90 -4.73
CA ALA A 174 50.04 -16.45 -4.15
C ALA A 174 50.69 -17.50 -5.09
N THR A 175 50.82 -17.14 -6.36
CA THR A 175 51.39 -17.90 -7.46
C THR A 175 52.51 -17.10 -8.14
N GLN A 176 52.72 -15.83 -7.75
CA GLN A 176 53.73 -14.94 -8.32
C GLN A 176 54.98 -14.74 -7.44
N ALA A 177 55.20 -15.62 -6.44
CA ALA A 177 56.39 -15.63 -5.58
C ALA A 177 57.26 -16.89 -5.78
N ARG A 178 57.13 -17.57 -6.94
CA ARG A 178 57.91 -18.76 -7.27
C ARG A 178 58.25 -18.84 -8.75
N ARG A 179 58.86 -17.77 -9.30
CA ARG A 179 59.72 -17.81 -10.50
C ARG A 179 60.74 -16.69 -10.40
#